data_AF-A0A661ZHA6-F1
#
_entry.id   AF-A0A661ZHA6-F1
#
_cell.length_a   1.000
_cell.length_b   1.000
_cell.length_c   1.000
_cell.angle_alpha   90.00
_cell.angle_beta   90.00
_cell.angle_gamma   90.00
#
_symmetry.space_group_name_H-M   'P 1'
#
loop_
_entity.id
_entity.type
_entity.pdbx_description
1 polymer ?
#
loop_
_entity_poly.entity_id
_entity_poly.type
_entity_poly.pdbx_seq_one_letter_code
_entity_poly.pdbx_strand_id
1 'polypeptide(L)'
;MQNPIGMHFNPETVRNEMNNFWEVLFNPVAVNKFLHTISSAYVLAALFVIGISAWYLIKNRNTALSKKSMIVASVFGFFSILFTIFSGDGSAKEVAKHQPMKLAAMEGLYQGQRQAPLIAIGFFGSQTDPNNPKEQEFAFNLKISNALSYIAFSDVNAFVPGIKDLVHGNKKEGIISYQEKIEKGKKAIDALAAYKIAKKENKPEIADAALKIFNENFNYFGYGYYFGKDPYLLVPDVKISFYAFHTMVGLGFYFVLLFILIYLFAYKNKFQNKKWLLWVAVWTVPLAYIAQEAGWIVAEVGRQPWVIQDLLPNIAAVSQIDQSSVQITFFLFLAVFTALLIAEIKIMLTQIKKAKISDTNENRGGTK
;
A
#
# COMPACT_ATOMS: atom_id res chain seq x y z
N MET A 1 -10.76 -3.94 7.40
CA MET A 1 -10.36 -4.69 6.17
C MET A 1 -9.02 -5.38 6.32
N GLN A 2 -7.95 -4.63 6.64
CA GLN A 2 -6.57 -5.15 6.62
C GLN A 2 -6.20 -5.95 7.88
N ASN A 3 -6.71 -5.53 9.05
CA ASN A 3 -6.62 -6.26 10.31
C ASN A 3 -7.97 -6.12 11.02
N PRO A 4 -8.89 -7.08 10.90
CA PRO A 4 -10.24 -6.92 11.43
C PRO A 4 -10.30 -7.29 12.92
N ILE A 5 -10.41 -6.28 13.79
CA ILE A 5 -10.52 -6.40 15.27
C ILE A 5 -11.73 -5.61 15.79
N GLY A 6 -12.09 -5.74 17.07
CA GLY A 6 -13.24 -5.06 17.67
C GLY A 6 -14.60 -5.52 17.12
N MET A 7 -14.65 -6.76 16.64
CA MET A 7 -15.86 -7.41 16.14
C MET A 7 -15.93 -8.89 16.53
N HIS A 8 -17.12 -9.45 16.48
CA HIS A 8 -17.36 -10.89 16.61
C HIS A 8 -18.32 -11.34 15.51
N PHE A 9 -18.19 -12.58 15.05
CA PHE A 9 -19.13 -13.14 14.09
C PHE A 9 -20.36 -13.68 14.79
N ASN A 10 -21.54 -13.26 14.34
CA ASN A 10 -22.81 -13.75 14.83
C ASN A 10 -23.33 -14.86 13.87
N PRO A 11 -23.35 -16.14 14.29
CA PRO A 11 -23.78 -17.25 13.45
C PRO A 11 -25.27 -17.21 13.07
N GLU A 12 -26.08 -16.47 13.83
CA GLU A 12 -27.51 -16.32 13.57
C GLU A 12 -27.78 -15.35 12.43
N THR A 13 -27.14 -14.18 12.49
CA THR A 13 -27.28 -13.14 11.46
C THR A 13 -26.30 -13.28 10.31
N VAL A 14 -25.34 -14.22 10.42
CA VAL A 14 -24.29 -14.54 9.42
C VAL A 14 -23.50 -13.29 9.02
N ARG A 15 -23.11 -12.50 10.01
CA ARG A 15 -22.31 -11.29 9.80
C ARG A 15 -21.43 -10.99 11.00
N ASN A 16 -20.38 -10.22 10.77
CA ASN A 16 -19.59 -9.65 11.84
C ASN A 16 -20.33 -8.45 12.46
N GLU A 17 -20.44 -8.44 13.78
CA GLU A 17 -21.07 -7.39 14.58
C GLU A 17 -20.01 -6.75 15.47
N MET A 18 -19.98 -5.41 15.50
CA MET A 18 -19.03 -4.66 16.31
C MET A 18 -19.29 -4.93 17.79
N ASN A 19 -18.24 -5.31 18.53
CA ASN A 19 -18.31 -5.50 19.99
C ASN A 19 -17.52 -4.42 20.75
N ASN A 20 -16.48 -3.84 20.15
CA ASN A 20 -15.66 -2.81 20.75
C ASN A 20 -15.29 -1.72 19.73
N PHE A 21 -15.95 -0.57 19.83
CA PHE A 21 -15.70 0.57 18.95
C PHE A 21 -14.27 1.13 19.08
N TRP A 22 -13.71 1.16 20.29
CA TRP A 22 -12.38 1.75 20.52
C TRP A 22 -11.26 0.90 19.93
N GLU A 23 -11.40 -0.42 19.94
CA GLU A 23 -10.47 -1.32 19.22
C GLU A 23 -10.51 -1.08 17.71
N VAL A 24 -11.70 -0.84 17.14
CA VAL A 24 -11.83 -0.50 15.72
C VAL A 24 -11.17 0.85 15.41
N LEU A 25 -11.43 1.87 16.23
CA LEU A 25 -10.93 3.23 16.02
C LEU A 25 -9.41 3.32 16.17
N PHE A 26 -8.84 2.69 17.21
CA PHE A 26 -7.41 2.71 17.52
C PHE A 26 -6.65 1.49 17.00
N ASN A 27 -7.20 0.82 15.98
CA ASN A 27 -6.52 -0.28 15.32
C ASN A 27 -5.12 0.16 14.84
N PRO A 28 -4.03 -0.52 15.24
CA PRO A 28 -2.67 -0.13 14.88
C PRO A 28 -2.44 0.03 13.37
N VAL A 29 -3.06 -0.84 12.57
CA VAL A 29 -3.00 -0.78 11.09
C VAL A 29 -3.72 0.46 10.57
N ALA A 30 -4.85 0.84 11.18
CA ALA A 30 -5.60 2.02 10.77
C ALA A 30 -4.86 3.31 11.13
N VAL A 31 -4.30 3.41 12.34
CA VAL A 31 -3.51 4.56 12.79
C VAL A 31 -2.28 4.76 11.90
N ASN A 32 -1.51 3.70 11.65
CA ASN A 32 -0.34 3.79 10.77
C ASN A 32 -0.72 4.21 9.34
N LYS A 33 -1.79 3.62 8.78
CA LYS A 33 -2.30 4.02 7.45
C LYS A 33 -2.72 5.48 7.41
N PHE A 34 -3.47 5.95 8.40
CA PHE A 34 -3.92 7.34 8.49
C PHE A 34 -2.73 8.30 8.48
N LEU A 35 -1.76 8.06 9.38
CA LEU A 35 -0.57 8.91 9.50
C LEU A 35 0.25 8.90 8.21
N HIS A 36 0.51 7.72 7.65
CA HIS A 36 1.30 7.56 6.43
C HIS A 36 0.64 8.20 5.20
N THR A 37 -0.68 8.03 5.04
CA THR A 37 -1.43 8.60 3.91
C THR A 37 -1.49 10.12 3.98
N ILE A 38 -1.74 10.69 5.16
CA ILE A 38 -1.80 12.15 5.32
C ILE A 38 -0.42 12.79 5.09
N SER A 39 0.63 12.21 5.68
CA SER A 39 1.97 12.76 5.50
C SER A 39 2.46 12.62 4.06
N SER A 40 2.10 11.53 3.36
CA SER A 40 2.35 11.37 1.93
C SER A 40 1.61 12.41 1.08
N ALA A 41 0.39 12.80 1.46
CA ALA A 41 -0.33 13.90 0.81
C ALA A 41 0.36 15.25 1.01
N TYR A 42 0.94 15.50 2.19
CA TYR A 42 1.76 16.69 2.46
C TYR A 42 3.03 16.73 1.60
N VAL A 43 3.68 15.59 1.40
CA VAL A 43 4.82 15.48 0.47
C VAL A 43 4.40 15.83 -0.96
N LEU A 44 3.29 15.30 -1.45
CA LEU A 44 2.77 15.63 -2.78
C LEU A 44 2.49 17.13 -2.91
N ALA A 45 1.82 17.74 -1.92
CA ALA A 45 1.53 19.17 -1.94
C ALA A 45 2.82 20.02 -1.98
N ALA A 46 3.83 19.65 -1.19
CA ALA A 46 5.14 20.31 -1.20
C ALA A 46 5.84 20.20 -2.56
N LEU A 47 5.86 18.99 -3.14
CA LEU A 47 6.45 18.75 -4.47
C LEU A 47 5.70 19.51 -5.57
N PHE A 48 4.37 19.61 -5.47
CA PHE A 48 3.55 20.40 -6.39
C PHE A 48 3.95 21.88 -6.34
N VAL A 49 4.02 22.48 -5.14
CA VAL A 49 4.45 23.88 -4.97
C VAL A 49 5.86 24.11 -5.51
N ILE A 50 6.78 23.18 -5.25
CA ILE A 50 8.15 23.23 -5.79
C ILE A 50 8.15 23.14 -7.32
N GLY A 51 7.38 22.23 -7.91
CA GLY A 51 7.29 22.06 -9.36
C GLY A 51 6.75 23.30 -10.07
N ILE A 52 5.66 23.89 -9.56
CA ILE A 52 5.11 25.14 -10.12
C ILE A 52 6.07 26.31 -9.95
N SER A 53 6.69 26.45 -8.79
CA SER A 53 7.69 27.51 -8.54
C SER A 53 8.91 27.35 -9.45
N ALA A 54 9.36 26.12 -9.68
CA ALA A 54 10.45 25.81 -10.60
C ALA A 54 10.09 26.17 -12.04
N TRP A 55 8.87 25.86 -12.48
CA TRP A 55 8.36 26.27 -13.79
C TRP A 55 8.35 27.80 -13.96
N TYR A 56 7.91 28.54 -12.94
CA TYR A 56 7.95 30.00 -12.96
C TYR A 56 9.36 30.57 -13.04
N LEU A 57 10.32 29.99 -12.31
CA LEU A 57 11.73 30.37 -12.43
C LEU A 57 12.31 30.09 -13.82
N ILE A 58 11.97 28.96 -14.44
CA ILE A 58 12.38 28.65 -15.83
C ILE A 58 11.85 29.70 -16.82
N LYS A 59 10.64 30.21 -16.58
CA LYS A 59 9.99 31.23 -17.42
C LYS A 59 10.33 32.66 -17.02
N ASN A 60 11.23 32.88 -16.06
CA ASN A 60 11.58 34.20 -15.51
C ASN A 60 10.36 34.98 -14.99
N ARG A 61 9.39 34.30 -14.38
CA ARG A 61 8.16 34.90 -13.82
C ARG A 61 8.13 34.75 -12.31
N ASN A 62 7.55 35.72 -11.60
CA ASN A 62 7.30 35.65 -10.15
C ASN A 62 8.50 35.14 -9.36
N THR A 63 9.70 35.64 -9.67
CA THR A 63 10.95 34.99 -9.23
C THR A 63 11.16 35.09 -7.72
N ALA A 64 10.83 36.23 -7.11
CA ALA A 64 10.91 36.43 -5.67
C ALA A 64 9.94 35.52 -4.91
N LEU A 65 8.68 35.47 -5.34
CA LEU A 65 7.66 34.60 -4.76
C LEU A 65 8.06 33.12 -4.91
N SER A 66 8.43 32.70 -6.11
CA SER A 66 8.81 31.31 -6.40
C SER A 66 9.95 30.82 -5.51
N LYS A 67 10.99 31.63 -5.30
CA LYS A 67 12.11 31.26 -4.41
C LYS A 67 11.66 31.10 -2.96
N LYS A 68 10.85 32.05 -2.45
CA LYS A 68 10.31 31.97 -1.08
C LYS A 68 9.42 30.73 -0.91
N SER A 69 8.53 30.47 -1.87
CA SER A 69 7.67 29.29 -1.88
C SER A 69 8.47 27.99 -1.91
N MET A 70 9.55 27.91 -2.70
CA MET A 70 10.42 26.73 -2.73
C MET A 70 11.13 26.48 -1.39
N ILE A 71 11.54 27.52 -0.67
CA ILE A 71 12.14 27.35 0.67
C ILE A 71 11.11 26.77 1.64
N VAL A 72 9.92 27.38 1.73
CA VAL A 72 8.87 26.91 2.65
C VAL A 72 8.45 25.47 2.31
N ALA A 73 8.19 25.20 1.03
CA ALA A 73 7.78 23.89 0.57
C ALA A 73 8.87 22.83 0.76
N SER A 74 10.15 23.16 0.55
CA SER A 74 11.24 22.20 0.76
C SER A 74 11.45 21.85 2.23
N VAL A 75 11.34 22.82 3.14
CA VAL A 75 11.43 22.55 4.59
C VAL A 75 10.23 21.71 5.06
N PHE A 76 9.01 22.14 4.73
CA PHE A 76 7.79 21.40 5.09
C PHE A 76 7.76 20.00 4.48
N GLY A 77 8.11 19.89 3.20
CA GLY A 77 8.21 18.63 2.47
C GLY A 77 9.26 17.69 3.06
N PHE A 78 10.43 18.22 3.45
CA PHE A 78 11.49 17.44 4.09
C PHE A 78 11.04 16.79 5.39
N PHE A 79 10.42 17.55 6.30
CA PHE A 79 9.91 16.96 7.55
C PHE A 79 8.73 16.01 7.30
N SER A 80 7.87 16.33 6.34
CA SER A 80 6.75 15.45 5.96
C SER A 80 7.24 14.11 5.39
N ILE A 81 8.28 14.09 4.55
CA ILE A 81 8.82 12.83 4.00
C ILE A 81 9.55 12.02 5.07
N LEU A 82 10.25 12.65 6.02
CA LEU A 82 10.85 11.92 7.14
C LEU A 82 9.78 11.24 8.01
N PHE A 83 8.69 11.95 8.31
CA PHE A 83 7.55 11.37 9.03
C PHE A 83 6.84 10.28 8.20
N THR A 84 6.76 10.44 6.87
CA THR A 84 6.22 9.42 5.96
C THR A 84 7.08 8.16 5.97
N ILE A 85 8.41 8.28 5.95
CA ILE A 85 9.32 7.13 6.04
C ILE A 85 9.17 6.44 7.40
N PHE A 86 9.11 7.21 8.49
CA PHE A 86 8.91 6.67 9.84
C PHE A 86 7.59 5.90 9.99
N SER A 87 6.47 6.49 9.56
CA SER A 87 5.17 5.79 9.56
C SER A 87 5.11 4.62 8.57
N GLY A 88 5.94 4.65 7.52
CA GLY A 88 6.13 3.56 6.58
C GLY A 88 6.81 2.34 7.22
N ASP A 89 7.87 2.55 8.01
CA ASP A 89 8.51 1.52 8.82
C ASP A 89 7.51 0.88 9.81
N GLY A 90 6.72 1.71 10.50
CA GLY A 90 5.62 1.23 11.35
C GLY A 90 4.61 0.37 10.58
N SER A 91 4.25 0.78 9.36
CA SER A 91 3.34 0.02 8.49
C SER A 91 3.94 -1.33 8.06
N ALA A 92 5.24 -1.37 7.73
CA ALA A 92 5.94 -2.61 7.34
C ALA A 92 5.94 -3.65 8.48
N LYS A 93 6.15 -3.20 9.73
CA LYS A 93 6.08 -4.05 10.93
C LYS A 93 4.68 -4.63 11.16
N GLU A 94 3.64 -3.82 10.97
CA GLU A 94 2.26 -4.31 11.09
C GLU A 94 1.89 -5.28 9.96
N VAL A 95 2.40 -5.07 8.74
CA VAL A 95 2.28 -6.03 7.63
C VAL A 95 3.01 -7.33 7.96
N ALA A 96 4.22 -7.28 8.51
CA ALA A 96 4.98 -8.47 8.89
C ALA A 96 4.21 -9.35 9.91
N LYS A 97 3.54 -8.73 10.88
CA LYS A 97 2.76 -9.43 11.92
C LYS A 97 1.45 -9.99 11.40
N HIS A 98 0.70 -9.20 10.64
CA HIS A 98 -0.70 -9.51 10.31
C HIS A 98 -0.91 -10.02 8.89
N GLN A 99 0.03 -9.75 7.97
CA GLN A 99 -0.06 -10.11 6.55
C GLN A 99 1.31 -10.57 6.02
N PRO A 100 1.88 -11.67 6.55
CA PRO A 100 3.22 -12.13 6.15
C PRO A 100 3.32 -12.48 4.66
N MET A 101 2.22 -12.96 4.04
CA MET A 101 2.18 -13.22 2.59
C MET A 101 2.39 -11.94 1.76
N LYS A 102 1.85 -10.82 2.23
CA LYS A 102 2.02 -9.52 1.58
C LYS A 102 3.46 -9.04 1.70
N LEU A 103 4.08 -9.18 2.87
CA LEU A 103 5.51 -8.87 3.05
C LEU A 103 6.37 -9.70 2.10
N ALA A 104 6.13 -11.02 2.05
CA ALA A 104 6.85 -11.93 1.17
C ALA A 104 6.69 -11.54 -0.31
N ALA A 105 5.49 -11.14 -0.73
CA ALA A 105 5.24 -10.65 -2.09
C ALA A 105 5.92 -9.31 -2.39
N MET A 106 5.91 -8.35 -1.45
CA MET A 106 6.58 -7.05 -1.59
C MET A 106 8.10 -7.19 -1.78
N GLU A 107 8.71 -8.17 -1.13
CA GLU A 107 10.15 -8.43 -1.18
C GLU A 107 10.54 -9.52 -2.20
N GLY A 108 9.56 -10.16 -2.86
CA GLY A 108 9.82 -11.30 -3.75
C GLY A 108 10.50 -12.46 -3.02
N LEU A 109 10.19 -12.66 -1.73
CA LEU A 109 10.78 -13.68 -0.87
C LEU A 109 10.03 -15.01 -1.02
N TYR A 110 10.51 -15.88 -1.90
CA TYR A 110 9.92 -17.19 -2.11
C TYR A 110 10.24 -18.19 -0.99
N GLN A 111 11.51 -18.26 -0.59
CA GLN A 111 11.98 -19.11 0.50
C GLN A 111 12.28 -18.26 1.73
N GLY A 112 11.63 -18.56 2.85
CA GLY A 112 11.88 -17.88 4.10
C GLY A 112 13.23 -18.24 4.69
N GLN A 113 13.79 -17.27 5.41
CA GLN A 113 15.11 -17.37 5.99
C GLN A 113 15.24 -16.45 7.20
N ARG A 114 16.15 -16.79 8.11
CA ARG A 114 16.65 -15.86 9.13
C ARG A 114 17.66 -14.94 8.48
N GLN A 115 17.88 -13.76 9.07
CA GLN A 115 18.83 -12.79 8.53
C GLN A 115 18.48 -12.41 7.07
N ALA A 116 17.19 -12.31 6.79
CA ALA A 116 16.69 -12.09 5.45
C ALA A 116 17.23 -10.76 4.90
N PRO A 117 17.79 -10.76 3.68
CA PRO A 117 18.22 -9.54 3.02
C PRO A 117 17.00 -8.76 2.54
N LEU A 118 17.12 -7.43 2.53
CA LEU A 118 16.18 -6.56 1.82
C LEU A 118 16.66 -6.40 0.38
N ILE A 119 15.74 -6.48 -0.58
CA ILE A 119 16.06 -6.19 -1.98
C ILE A 119 15.97 -4.67 -2.17
N ALA A 120 17.08 -4.02 -2.47
CA ALA A 120 17.09 -2.58 -2.73
C ALA A 120 16.70 -2.28 -4.19
N ILE A 121 17.16 -3.12 -5.12
CA ILE A 121 16.83 -3.07 -6.55
C ILE A 121 16.69 -4.52 -7.03
N GLY A 122 15.64 -4.85 -7.75
CA GLY A 122 15.46 -6.18 -8.33
C GLY A 122 14.69 -6.13 -9.65
N PHE A 123 15.07 -7.00 -10.59
CA PHE A 123 14.36 -7.23 -11.84
C PHE A 123 14.10 -8.72 -12.00
N PHE A 124 12.83 -9.10 -12.12
CA PHE A 124 12.45 -10.47 -12.42
C PHE A 124 12.91 -10.85 -13.84
N GLY A 125 13.47 -12.04 -13.97
CA GLY A 125 13.82 -12.64 -15.25
C GLY A 125 12.65 -13.36 -15.90
N SER A 126 12.91 -13.91 -17.10
CA SER A 126 11.96 -14.76 -17.81
C SER A 126 11.99 -16.22 -17.34
N GLN A 127 12.98 -16.60 -16.52
CA GLN A 127 13.10 -17.95 -15.98
C GLN A 127 12.17 -18.12 -14.80
N THR A 128 11.37 -19.18 -14.87
CA THR A 128 10.48 -19.62 -13.79
C THR A 128 11.08 -20.85 -13.11
N ASP A 129 10.83 -21.02 -11.81
CA ASP A 129 11.24 -22.24 -11.10
C ASP A 129 10.67 -23.47 -11.84
N PRO A 130 11.50 -24.49 -12.18
CA PRO A 130 11.04 -25.70 -12.84
C PRO A 130 9.92 -26.44 -12.09
N ASN A 131 9.85 -26.28 -10.77
CA ASN A 131 8.86 -26.93 -9.91
C ASN A 131 7.61 -26.06 -9.68
N ASN A 132 7.67 -24.76 -9.97
CA ASN A 132 6.54 -23.87 -9.86
C ASN A 132 6.62 -22.70 -10.86
N PRO A 133 5.86 -22.74 -11.96
CA PRO A 133 5.89 -21.68 -12.99
C PRO A 133 5.40 -20.31 -12.49
N LYS A 134 4.79 -20.24 -11.29
CA LYS A 134 4.38 -18.99 -10.64
C LYS A 134 5.53 -18.31 -9.88
N GLU A 135 6.65 -19.01 -9.69
CA GLU A 135 7.85 -18.46 -9.07
C GLU A 135 8.80 -17.96 -10.14
N GLN A 136 9.35 -16.78 -9.92
CA GLN A 136 10.24 -16.15 -10.87
C GLN A 136 11.53 -15.78 -10.19
N GLU A 137 12.62 -16.15 -10.84
CA GLU A 137 13.93 -15.78 -10.37
C GLU A 137 14.25 -14.33 -10.76
N PHE A 138 15.04 -13.66 -9.93
CA PHE A 138 15.58 -12.36 -10.28
C PHE A 138 16.68 -12.52 -11.34
N ALA A 139 16.53 -11.85 -12.48
CA ALA A 139 17.63 -11.71 -13.44
C ALA A 139 18.77 -10.87 -12.85
N PHE A 140 18.42 -9.89 -12.02
CA PHE A 140 19.36 -9.06 -11.29
C PHE A 140 18.74 -8.63 -9.97
N ASN A 141 19.52 -8.66 -8.88
CA ASN A 141 19.13 -8.04 -7.62
C ASN A 141 20.34 -7.45 -6.88
N LEU A 142 20.09 -6.38 -6.14
CA LEU A 142 21.02 -5.79 -5.18
C LEU A 142 20.40 -5.94 -3.79
N LYS A 143 21.11 -6.67 -2.93
CA LYS A 143 20.63 -7.06 -1.60
C LYS A 143 21.37 -6.29 -0.52
N ILE A 144 20.65 -5.89 0.52
CA ILE A 144 21.22 -5.36 1.76
C ILE A 144 21.05 -6.44 2.83
N SER A 145 22.14 -7.06 3.25
CA SER A 145 22.13 -8.18 4.19
C SER A 145 21.41 -7.83 5.49
N ASN A 146 20.59 -8.76 5.97
CA ASN A 146 19.87 -8.74 7.25
C ASN A 146 18.85 -7.60 7.44
N ALA A 147 18.73 -6.68 6.49
CA ALA A 147 17.89 -5.49 6.63
C ALA A 147 16.40 -5.83 6.72
N LEU A 148 15.93 -6.84 5.99
CA LEU A 148 14.52 -7.21 6.00
C LEU A 148 14.09 -7.80 7.34
N SER A 149 14.88 -8.71 7.93
CA SER A 149 14.60 -9.24 9.28
C SER A 149 14.53 -8.11 10.33
N TYR A 150 15.48 -7.17 10.27
CA TYR A 150 15.50 -6.03 11.19
C TYR A 150 14.30 -5.08 10.99
N ILE A 151 13.95 -4.72 9.75
CA ILE A 151 12.83 -3.81 9.50
C ILE A 151 11.50 -4.46 9.89
N ALA A 152 11.30 -5.74 9.54
CA ALA A 152 10.06 -6.45 9.80
C ALA A 152 9.83 -6.75 11.29
N PHE A 153 10.87 -7.14 12.02
CA PHE A 153 10.74 -7.68 13.38
C PHE A 153 11.59 -6.96 14.44
N SER A 154 12.40 -5.96 14.06
CA SER A 154 13.40 -5.32 14.93
C SER A 154 14.42 -6.30 15.52
N ASP A 155 14.60 -7.45 14.88
CA ASP A 155 15.59 -8.48 15.22
C ASP A 155 16.21 -9.05 13.94
N VAL A 156 17.54 -8.94 13.85
CA VAL A 156 18.36 -9.42 12.72
C VAL A 156 18.21 -10.93 12.53
N ASN A 157 17.98 -11.69 13.60
CA ASN A 157 17.88 -13.15 13.58
C ASN A 157 16.44 -13.67 13.44
N ALA A 158 15.45 -12.77 13.37
CA ALA A 158 14.06 -13.16 13.17
C ALA A 158 13.88 -13.87 11.83
N PHE A 159 13.11 -14.96 11.86
CA PHE A 159 12.72 -15.68 10.65
C PHE A 159 11.66 -14.88 9.90
N VAL A 160 11.93 -14.57 8.63
CA VAL A 160 10.96 -13.94 7.74
C VAL A 160 10.33 -15.04 6.89
N PRO A 161 9.03 -15.33 7.03
CA PRO A 161 8.35 -16.35 6.22
C PRO A 161 8.38 -16.00 4.74
N GLY A 162 8.79 -16.95 3.90
CA GLY A 162 8.65 -16.84 2.46
C GLY A 162 7.30 -17.37 1.97
N ILE A 163 7.02 -17.18 0.69
CA ILE A 163 5.80 -17.69 0.03
C ILE A 163 5.68 -19.21 0.20
N LYS A 164 6.78 -19.97 0.02
CA LYS A 164 6.80 -21.43 0.18
C LYS A 164 6.44 -21.87 1.60
N ASP A 165 6.98 -21.19 2.62
CA ASP A 165 6.68 -21.50 4.03
C ASP A 165 5.22 -21.28 4.37
N LEU A 166 4.60 -20.25 3.80
CA LEU A 166 3.20 -19.93 4.05
C LEU A 166 2.25 -20.87 3.29
N VAL A 167 2.57 -21.21 2.04
CA VAL A 167 1.76 -22.11 1.22
C VAL A 167 1.86 -23.55 1.70
N HIS A 168 3.08 -24.07 1.86
CA HIS A 168 3.34 -25.47 2.21
C HIS A 168 3.41 -25.72 3.72
N GLY A 169 3.48 -24.66 4.53
CA GLY A 169 3.70 -24.75 5.96
C GLY A 169 5.18 -24.93 6.30
N ASN A 170 5.55 -24.52 7.51
CA ASN A 170 6.88 -24.72 8.07
C ASN A 170 6.76 -25.08 9.55
N LYS A 171 6.82 -26.38 9.84
CA LYS A 171 6.69 -26.92 11.21
C LYS A 171 7.79 -26.43 12.16
N LYS A 172 8.99 -26.14 11.65
CA LYS A 172 10.11 -25.68 12.49
C LYS A 172 9.86 -24.29 13.07
N GLU A 173 9.13 -23.46 12.32
CA GLU A 173 8.80 -22.08 12.68
C GLU A 173 7.32 -21.93 13.10
N GLY A 174 6.60 -23.05 13.32
CA GLY A 174 5.20 -23.06 13.78
C GLY A 174 4.18 -22.57 12.74
N ILE A 175 4.54 -22.55 11.46
CA ILE A 175 3.67 -22.05 10.37
C ILE A 175 2.83 -23.20 9.82
N ILE A 176 1.51 -23.08 9.96
CA ILE A 176 0.55 -23.99 9.33
C ILE A 176 0.42 -23.70 7.84
N SER A 177 0.25 -24.76 7.04
CA SER A 177 0.11 -24.65 5.59
C SER A 177 -1.23 -24.05 5.20
N TYR A 178 -1.31 -23.48 4.00
CA TYR A 178 -2.58 -23.03 3.44
C TYR A 178 -3.56 -24.19 3.25
N GLN A 179 -3.07 -25.38 2.89
CA GLN A 179 -3.92 -26.57 2.79
C GLN A 179 -4.60 -26.87 4.13
N GLU A 180 -3.86 -26.84 5.24
CA GLU A 180 -4.43 -27.06 6.57
C GLU A 180 -5.43 -25.95 6.96
N LYS A 181 -5.12 -24.69 6.64
CA LYS A 181 -6.05 -23.56 6.85
C LYS A 181 -7.35 -23.75 6.06
N ILE A 182 -7.25 -24.18 4.79
CA ILE A 182 -8.40 -24.44 3.92
C ILE A 182 -9.28 -25.55 4.51
N GLU A 183 -8.69 -26.64 5.01
CA GLU A 183 -9.42 -27.73 5.64
C GLU A 183 -10.13 -27.30 6.93
N LYS A 184 -9.46 -26.52 7.79
CA LYS A 184 -10.09 -25.91 8.98
C LYS A 184 -11.21 -24.94 8.60
N GLY A 185 -10.99 -24.10 7.59
CA GLY A 185 -12.01 -23.20 7.06
C GLY A 185 -13.24 -23.94 6.52
N LYS A 186 -13.03 -25.05 5.81
CA LYS A 186 -14.13 -25.91 5.34
C LYS A 186 -14.94 -26.47 6.49
N LYS A 187 -14.27 -26.95 7.55
CA LYS A 187 -14.94 -27.40 8.78
C LYS A 187 -15.78 -26.30 9.41
N ALA A 188 -15.28 -25.06 9.44
CA ALA A 188 -16.05 -23.92 9.94
C ALA A 188 -17.31 -23.66 9.10
N ILE A 189 -17.20 -23.66 7.77
CA ILE A 189 -18.35 -23.47 6.86
C ILE A 189 -19.40 -24.57 7.07
N ASP A 190 -18.97 -25.83 7.14
CA ASP A 190 -19.87 -26.97 7.34
C ASP A 190 -20.54 -26.94 8.71
N ALA A 191 -19.78 -26.59 9.75
CA ALA A 191 -20.30 -26.42 11.10
C ALA A 191 -21.34 -25.30 11.18
N LEU A 192 -21.12 -24.18 10.48
CA LEU A 192 -22.10 -23.10 10.39
C LEU A 192 -23.39 -23.56 9.69
N ALA A 193 -23.27 -24.31 8.60
CA ALA A 193 -24.43 -24.88 7.91
C ALA A 193 -25.21 -25.86 8.81
N ALA A 194 -24.50 -26.76 9.50
CA ALA A 194 -25.08 -27.70 10.45
C ALA A 194 -25.78 -27.00 11.63
N TYR A 195 -25.17 -25.96 12.18
CA TYR A 195 -25.76 -25.12 13.23
C TYR A 195 -27.11 -24.53 12.78
N LYS A 196 -27.17 -23.96 11.58
CA LYS A 196 -28.40 -23.36 11.05
C LYS A 196 -29.50 -24.40 10.80
N ILE A 197 -29.15 -25.58 10.30
CA ILE A 197 -30.10 -26.69 10.11
C ILE A 197 -30.63 -27.16 11.47
N ALA A 198 -29.75 -27.44 12.43
CA ALA A 198 -30.13 -27.89 13.77
C ALA A 198 -31.01 -26.87 14.50
N LYS A 199 -30.71 -25.58 14.38
CA LYS A 199 -31.54 -24.49 14.93
C LYS A 199 -32.92 -24.43 14.29
N LYS A 200 -33.01 -24.62 12.97
CA LYS A 200 -34.31 -24.68 12.25
C LYS A 200 -35.13 -25.91 12.64
N GLU A 201 -34.48 -27.03 12.95
CA GLU A 201 -35.11 -28.28 13.36
C GLU A 201 -35.36 -28.38 14.88
N ASN A 202 -35.07 -27.32 15.66
CA ASN A 202 -35.18 -27.30 17.13
C ASN A 202 -34.38 -28.42 17.84
N LYS A 203 -33.16 -28.70 17.37
CA LYS A 203 -32.24 -29.69 17.98
C LYS A 203 -31.08 -28.97 18.71
N PRO A 204 -31.26 -28.56 19.98
CA PRO A 204 -30.30 -27.69 20.68
C PRO A 204 -28.92 -28.34 20.88
N GLU A 205 -28.86 -29.62 21.25
CA GLU A 205 -27.59 -30.32 21.50
C GLU A 205 -26.69 -30.37 20.25
N ILE A 206 -27.30 -30.60 19.07
CA ILE A 206 -26.59 -30.62 17.79
C ILE A 206 -26.15 -29.21 17.40
N ALA A 207 -27.00 -28.20 17.66
CA ALA A 207 -26.66 -26.82 17.41
C ALA A 207 -25.46 -26.38 18.26
N ASP A 208 -25.44 -26.70 19.55
CA ASP A 208 -24.32 -26.34 20.46
C ASP A 208 -23.02 -27.03 20.06
N ALA A 209 -23.09 -28.32 19.69
CA ALA A 209 -21.92 -29.06 19.20
C ALA A 209 -21.36 -28.46 17.89
N ALA A 210 -22.24 -28.11 16.95
CA ALA A 210 -21.85 -27.46 15.70
C ALA A 210 -21.26 -26.06 15.93
N LEU A 211 -21.85 -25.28 16.85
CA LEU A 211 -21.37 -23.96 17.21
C LEU A 211 -19.97 -24.01 17.84
N LYS A 212 -19.69 -25.01 18.68
CA LYS A 212 -18.35 -25.22 19.23
C LYS A 212 -17.31 -25.47 18.14
N ILE A 213 -17.60 -26.37 17.20
CA ILE A 213 -16.71 -26.67 16.07
C ILE A 213 -16.50 -25.42 15.20
N PHE A 214 -17.55 -24.64 14.97
CA PHE A 214 -17.47 -23.38 14.24
C PHE A 214 -16.51 -22.40 14.92
N ASN A 215 -16.71 -22.15 16.22
CA ASN A 215 -15.91 -21.19 16.99
C ASN A 215 -14.42 -21.59 17.05
N GLU A 216 -14.12 -22.89 17.19
CA GLU A 216 -12.74 -23.40 17.19
C GLU A 216 -12.01 -23.18 15.86
N ASN A 217 -12.74 -23.11 14.74
CA ASN A 217 -12.17 -23.01 13.39
C ASN A 217 -12.42 -21.66 12.70
N PHE A 218 -13.13 -20.74 13.35
CA PHE A 218 -13.59 -19.48 12.75
C PHE A 218 -12.45 -18.60 12.21
N ASN A 219 -11.28 -18.62 12.86
CA ASN A 219 -10.10 -17.88 12.40
C ASN A 219 -9.64 -18.25 10.98
N TYR A 220 -10.09 -19.39 10.45
CA TYR A 220 -9.78 -19.86 9.10
C TYR A 220 -10.99 -19.84 8.16
N PHE A 221 -12.13 -19.28 8.59
CA PHE A 221 -13.40 -19.33 7.87
C PHE A 221 -13.27 -18.91 6.39
N GLY A 222 -12.57 -17.80 6.12
CA GLY A 222 -12.38 -17.30 4.75
C GLY A 222 -11.55 -18.23 3.85
N TYR A 223 -10.68 -19.07 4.42
CA TYR A 223 -9.90 -20.04 3.65
C TYR A 223 -10.77 -21.20 3.13
N GLY A 224 -11.89 -21.51 3.80
CA GLY A 224 -12.77 -22.61 3.40
C GLY A 224 -13.36 -22.47 2.00
N TYR A 225 -13.47 -21.24 1.47
CA TYR A 225 -13.92 -20.97 0.10
C TYR A 225 -12.94 -21.45 -0.99
N TYR A 226 -11.72 -21.83 -0.61
CA TYR A 226 -10.70 -22.41 -1.49
C TYR A 226 -10.61 -23.93 -1.39
N PHE A 227 -11.53 -24.60 -0.69
CA PHE A 227 -11.56 -26.05 -0.63
C PHE A 227 -11.65 -26.67 -2.03
N GLY A 228 -10.73 -27.61 -2.32
CA GLY A 228 -10.60 -28.24 -3.64
C GLY A 228 -9.95 -27.36 -4.72
N LYS A 229 -9.42 -26.18 -4.37
CA LYS A 229 -8.69 -25.28 -5.29
C LYS A 229 -7.20 -25.28 -5.00
N ASP A 230 -6.42 -24.77 -5.95
CA ASP A 230 -4.98 -24.56 -5.78
C ASP A 230 -4.69 -23.53 -4.65
N PRO A 231 -3.94 -23.90 -3.59
CA PRO A 231 -3.55 -22.99 -2.51
C PRO A 231 -2.78 -21.75 -2.99
N TYR A 232 -2.11 -21.81 -4.15
CA TYR A 232 -1.42 -20.63 -4.71
C TYR A 232 -2.38 -19.51 -5.14
N LEU A 233 -3.70 -19.74 -5.22
CA LEU A 233 -4.69 -18.68 -5.42
C LEU A 233 -4.77 -17.71 -4.23
N LEU A 234 -4.21 -18.08 -3.08
CA LEU A 234 -4.10 -17.23 -1.88
C LEU A 234 -2.84 -16.35 -1.88
N VAL A 235 -1.99 -16.47 -2.90
CA VAL A 235 -0.80 -15.64 -3.09
C VAL A 235 -1.18 -14.42 -3.95
N PRO A 236 -0.97 -13.18 -3.49
CA PRO A 236 -1.19 -11.99 -4.32
C PRO A 236 -0.19 -11.94 -5.48
N ASP A 237 -0.43 -11.08 -6.46
CA ASP A 237 0.51 -10.89 -7.56
C ASP A 237 1.85 -10.34 -7.03
N VAL A 238 2.87 -11.21 -7.04
CA VAL A 238 4.21 -10.92 -6.51
C VAL A 238 4.87 -9.80 -7.30
N LYS A 239 4.75 -9.78 -8.64
CA LYS A 239 5.42 -8.76 -9.46
C LYS A 239 4.83 -7.39 -9.22
N ILE A 240 3.51 -7.29 -9.25
CA ILE A 240 2.82 -6.01 -9.05
C ILE A 240 3.15 -5.49 -7.66
N SER A 241 3.09 -6.35 -6.64
CA SER A 241 3.41 -5.96 -5.25
C SER A 241 4.87 -5.53 -5.10
N PHE A 242 5.81 -6.30 -5.68
CA PHE A 242 7.25 -6.01 -5.63
C PHE A 242 7.58 -4.68 -6.31
N TYR A 243 7.22 -4.50 -7.58
CA TYR A 243 7.58 -3.30 -8.33
C TYR A 243 6.90 -2.05 -7.77
N ALA A 244 5.65 -2.15 -7.32
CA ALA A 244 4.97 -1.04 -6.67
C ALA A 244 5.68 -0.63 -5.37
N PHE A 245 6.06 -1.60 -4.53
CA PHE A 245 6.78 -1.33 -3.29
C PHE A 245 8.14 -0.65 -3.54
N HIS A 246 8.94 -1.21 -4.43
CA HIS A 246 10.27 -0.69 -4.73
C HIS A 246 10.21 0.69 -5.41
N THR A 247 9.24 0.92 -6.29
CA THR A 247 9.03 2.23 -6.92
C THR A 247 8.65 3.28 -5.87
N MET A 248 7.72 2.95 -4.97
CA MET A 248 7.30 3.85 -3.89
C MET A 248 8.48 4.20 -2.97
N VAL A 249 9.21 3.21 -2.48
CA VAL A 249 10.35 3.42 -1.56
C VAL A 249 11.47 4.18 -2.25
N GLY A 250 11.84 3.80 -3.48
CA GLY A 250 12.87 4.47 -4.26
C GLY A 250 12.55 5.95 -4.52
N LEU A 251 11.31 6.26 -4.89
CA LEU A 251 10.85 7.64 -5.05
C LEU A 251 10.83 8.40 -3.73
N GLY A 252 10.46 7.76 -2.62
CA GLY A 252 10.52 8.35 -1.28
C GLY A 252 11.92 8.86 -0.92
N PHE A 253 12.94 8.03 -1.09
CA PHE A 253 14.34 8.43 -0.86
C PHE A 253 14.81 9.52 -1.85
N TYR A 254 14.40 9.43 -3.10
CA TYR A 254 14.64 10.48 -4.09
C TYR A 254 14.04 11.84 -3.65
N PHE A 255 12.82 11.85 -3.10
CA PHE A 255 12.19 13.09 -2.63
C PHE A 255 12.93 13.72 -1.46
N VAL A 256 13.49 12.92 -0.53
CA VAL A 256 14.36 13.42 0.55
C VAL A 256 15.53 14.21 -0.03
N LEU A 257 16.26 13.63 -0.98
CA LEU A 257 17.39 14.28 -1.63
C LEU A 257 16.97 15.54 -2.38
N LEU A 258 15.84 15.49 -3.08
CA LEU A 258 15.32 16.64 -3.81
C LEU A 258 15.00 17.80 -2.87
N PHE A 259 14.31 17.57 -1.75
CA PHE A 259 13.99 18.62 -0.79
C PHE A 259 15.25 19.28 -0.22
N ILE A 260 16.27 18.49 0.14
CA ILE A 260 17.58 19.01 0.59
C ILE A 260 18.21 19.89 -0.48
N LEU A 261 18.29 19.40 -1.73
CA LEU A 261 18.90 20.15 -2.83
C LEU A 261 18.14 21.45 -3.11
N ILE A 262 16.80 21.41 -3.19
CA ILE A 262 15.98 22.59 -3.42
C ILE A 262 16.19 23.62 -2.30
N TYR A 263 16.20 23.20 -1.04
CA TYR A 263 16.47 24.09 0.09
C TYR A 263 17.84 24.78 -0.04
N LEU A 264 18.91 24.02 -0.30
CA LEU A 264 20.27 24.55 -0.40
C LEU A 264 20.44 25.56 -1.56
N PHE A 265 19.87 25.25 -2.73
CA PHE A 265 19.97 26.13 -3.90
C PHE A 265 19.04 27.35 -3.81
N ALA A 266 17.89 27.20 -3.17
CA ALA A 266 16.97 28.32 -2.92
C ALA A 266 17.54 29.30 -1.90
N TYR A 267 18.09 28.79 -0.80
CA TYR A 267 18.69 29.61 0.24
C TYR A 267 19.91 30.41 -0.26
N LYS A 268 20.78 29.78 -1.05
CA LYS A 268 21.97 30.45 -1.63
C LYS A 268 21.66 31.33 -2.85
N ASN A 269 20.40 31.40 -3.28
CA ASN A 269 19.95 32.16 -4.45
C ASN A 269 20.66 31.75 -5.78
N LYS A 270 21.12 30.49 -5.88
CA LYS A 270 21.98 30.00 -6.99
C LYS A 270 21.23 29.28 -8.12
N PHE A 271 19.95 29.58 -8.34
CA PHE A 271 19.17 28.93 -9.41
C PHE A 271 19.51 29.40 -10.83
N GLN A 272 20.11 30.60 -11.00
CA GLN A 272 20.36 31.21 -12.31
C GLN A 272 21.14 30.31 -13.28
N ASN A 273 22.03 29.45 -12.76
CA ASN A 273 22.87 28.56 -13.59
C ASN A 273 22.47 27.07 -13.52
N LYS A 274 21.31 26.73 -12.94
CA LYS A 274 20.92 25.33 -12.66
C LYS A 274 19.51 24.99 -13.18
N LYS A 275 19.23 25.35 -14.43
CA LYS A 275 17.94 25.05 -15.09
C LYS A 275 17.59 23.55 -15.10
N TRP A 276 18.58 22.66 -15.11
CA TRP A 276 18.36 21.21 -15.03
C TRP A 276 17.64 20.82 -13.74
N LEU A 277 18.01 21.42 -12.58
CA LEU A 277 17.39 21.11 -11.28
C LEU A 277 15.94 21.60 -11.24
N LEU A 278 15.64 22.73 -11.89
CA LEU A 278 14.28 23.24 -12.02
C LEU A 278 13.42 22.30 -12.88
N TRP A 279 13.97 21.74 -13.96
CA TRP A 279 13.26 20.75 -14.77
C TRP A 279 13.06 19.43 -14.01
N VAL A 280 14.04 18.98 -13.24
CA VAL A 280 13.90 17.83 -12.34
C VAL A 280 12.75 18.06 -11.36
N ALA A 281 12.66 19.24 -10.75
CA ALA A 281 11.55 19.62 -9.87
C ALA A 281 10.18 19.57 -10.58
N VAL A 282 10.09 20.07 -11.82
CA VAL A 282 8.85 20.00 -12.61
C VAL A 282 8.44 18.54 -12.88
N TRP A 283 9.37 17.71 -13.35
CA TRP A 283 9.10 16.29 -13.62
C TRP A 283 8.87 15.45 -12.36
N THR A 284 9.21 15.96 -11.19
CA THR A 284 8.93 15.27 -9.93
C THR A 284 7.44 15.29 -9.57
N VAL A 285 6.67 16.27 -10.06
CA VAL A 285 5.23 16.35 -9.80
C VAL A 285 4.51 15.05 -10.22
N PRO A 286 4.60 14.57 -11.48
CA PRO A 286 3.99 13.29 -11.85
C PRO A 286 4.61 12.09 -11.11
N LEU A 287 5.90 12.12 -10.78
CA LEU A 287 6.52 11.04 -9.98
C LEU A 287 5.92 10.95 -8.58
N ALA A 288 5.53 12.07 -7.97
CA ALA A 288 4.85 12.07 -6.68
C ALA A 288 3.48 11.36 -6.74
N TYR A 289 2.71 11.57 -7.81
CA TYR A 289 1.47 10.83 -8.05
C TYR A 289 1.74 9.33 -8.26
N ILE A 290 2.77 8.98 -9.05
CA ILE A 290 3.16 7.57 -9.26
C ILE A 290 3.52 6.89 -7.93
N ALA A 291 4.25 7.57 -7.04
CA ALA A 291 4.58 7.03 -5.72
C ALA A 291 3.32 6.78 -4.86
N GLN A 292 2.31 7.66 -4.94
CA GLN A 292 1.05 7.47 -4.23
C GLN A 292 0.25 6.28 -4.76
N GLU A 293 0.10 6.17 -6.08
CA GLU A 293 -0.59 5.04 -6.70
C GLU A 293 0.13 3.72 -6.42
N ALA A 294 1.47 3.72 -6.49
CA ALA A 294 2.27 2.57 -6.12
C ALA A 294 2.04 2.15 -4.66
N GLY A 295 1.95 3.11 -3.72
CA GLY A 295 1.62 2.82 -2.32
C GLY A 295 0.22 2.20 -2.14
N TRP A 296 -0.78 2.66 -2.88
CA TRP A 296 -2.12 2.07 -2.87
C TRP A 296 -2.16 0.67 -3.50
N ILE A 297 -1.41 0.46 -4.59
CA ILE A 297 -1.24 -0.85 -5.22
C ILE A 297 -0.64 -1.82 -4.19
N VAL A 298 0.44 -1.45 -3.51
CA VAL A 298 1.03 -2.27 -2.44
C VAL A 298 -0.01 -2.57 -1.37
N ALA A 299 -0.76 -1.57 -0.92
CA ALA A 299 -1.74 -1.72 0.14
C ALA A 299 -2.89 -2.67 -0.23
N GLU A 300 -3.43 -2.58 -1.44
CA GLU A 300 -4.69 -3.23 -1.84
C GLU A 300 -4.47 -4.48 -2.70
N VAL A 301 -3.52 -4.46 -3.65
CA VAL A 301 -3.16 -5.66 -4.43
C VAL A 301 -2.44 -6.67 -3.55
N GLY A 302 -1.55 -6.20 -2.66
CA GLY A 302 -0.87 -7.08 -1.71
C GLY A 302 -1.80 -7.76 -0.70
N ARG A 303 -3.04 -7.29 -0.56
CA ARG A 303 -4.08 -7.92 0.27
C ARG A 303 -4.89 -8.98 -0.48
N GLN A 304 -4.83 -9.01 -1.81
CA GLN A 304 -5.52 -10.02 -2.58
C GLN A 304 -5.08 -11.43 -2.15
N PRO A 305 -6.00 -12.41 -2.12
CA PRO A 305 -7.37 -12.33 -2.63
C PRO A 305 -8.42 -11.87 -1.59
N TRP A 306 -8.02 -11.26 -0.48
CA TRP A 306 -8.93 -10.92 0.62
C TRP A 306 -9.64 -9.58 0.42
N VAL A 307 -10.96 -9.54 0.60
CA VAL A 307 -11.76 -8.32 0.79
C VAL A 307 -11.84 -7.93 2.28
N ILE A 308 -11.81 -8.90 3.17
CA ILE A 308 -11.47 -8.73 4.59
C ILE A 308 -10.44 -9.80 4.91
N GLN A 309 -9.27 -9.40 5.40
CA GLN A 309 -8.14 -10.29 5.65
C GLN A 309 -8.59 -11.54 6.42
N ASP A 310 -8.24 -12.72 5.90
CA ASP A 310 -8.54 -14.07 6.42
C ASP A 310 -10.02 -14.46 6.59
N LEU A 311 -10.96 -13.53 6.38
CA LEU A 311 -12.39 -13.73 6.66
C LEU A 311 -13.27 -13.77 5.42
N LEU A 312 -13.08 -12.82 4.50
CA LEU A 312 -13.93 -12.68 3.32
C LEU A 312 -13.06 -12.56 2.06
N PRO A 313 -12.92 -13.62 1.25
CA PRO A 313 -12.19 -13.56 0.00
C PRO A 313 -13.03 -12.93 -1.12
N ASN A 314 -12.35 -12.42 -2.15
CA ASN A 314 -12.97 -11.77 -3.31
C ASN A 314 -13.98 -12.69 -4.03
N ILE A 315 -13.68 -13.99 -4.16
CA ILE A 315 -14.58 -14.99 -4.77
C ILE A 315 -15.92 -15.14 -4.04
N ALA A 316 -15.98 -14.77 -2.76
CA ALA A 316 -17.19 -14.81 -1.95
C ALA A 316 -17.90 -13.45 -1.85
N ALA A 317 -17.22 -12.36 -2.22
CA ALA A 317 -17.71 -10.99 -2.08
C ALA A 317 -18.30 -10.41 -3.37
N VAL A 318 -18.12 -11.06 -4.52
CA VAL A 318 -18.65 -10.59 -5.81
C VAL A 318 -20.17 -10.71 -5.86
N SER A 319 -20.85 -9.61 -6.17
CA SER A 319 -22.30 -9.58 -6.39
C SER A 319 -22.70 -10.41 -7.62
N GLN A 320 -23.85 -11.07 -7.55
CA GLN A 320 -24.43 -11.80 -8.68
C GLN A 320 -25.13 -10.83 -9.66
N ILE A 321 -24.34 -10.05 -10.38
CA ILE A 321 -24.80 -9.09 -11.39
C ILE A 321 -24.31 -9.48 -12.78
N ASP A 322 -25.05 -9.08 -13.80
CA ASP A 322 -24.71 -9.39 -15.18
C ASP A 322 -23.40 -8.72 -15.61
N GLN A 323 -22.55 -9.46 -16.32
CA GLN A 323 -21.24 -9.00 -16.76
C GLN A 323 -21.33 -7.77 -17.66
N SER A 324 -22.36 -7.68 -18.52
CA SER A 324 -22.53 -6.53 -19.41
C SER A 324 -22.83 -5.25 -18.64
N SER A 325 -23.61 -5.33 -17.55
CA SER A 325 -23.92 -4.18 -16.70
C SER A 325 -22.65 -3.61 -16.03
N VAL A 326 -21.76 -4.49 -15.58
CA VAL A 326 -20.46 -4.10 -15.01
C VAL A 326 -19.58 -3.43 -16.06
N GLN A 327 -19.50 -3.99 -17.27
CA GLN A 327 -18.70 -3.40 -18.35
C GLN A 327 -19.23 -2.03 -18.78
N ILE A 328 -20.55 -1.89 -18.96
CA ILE A 328 -21.18 -0.63 -19.34
C ILE A 328 -20.90 0.45 -18.30
N THR A 329 -21.16 0.16 -17.01
CA THR A 329 -20.90 1.12 -15.93
C THR A 329 -19.42 1.46 -15.80
N PHE A 330 -18.52 0.49 -15.96
CA PHE A 330 -17.08 0.74 -15.99
C PHE A 330 -16.68 1.72 -17.09
N PHE A 331 -17.09 1.49 -18.35
CA PHE A 331 -16.72 2.37 -19.46
C PHE A 331 -17.40 3.74 -19.37
N LEU A 332 -18.62 3.81 -18.81
CA LEU A 332 -19.29 5.07 -18.50
C LEU A 332 -18.48 5.91 -17.52
N PHE A 333 -18.10 5.34 -16.37
CA PHE A 333 -17.29 6.05 -15.37
C PHE A 333 -15.89 6.37 -15.89
N LEU A 334 -15.27 5.47 -16.67
CA LEU A 334 -13.99 5.72 -17.31
C LEU A 334 -14.07 6.96 -18.22
N ALA A 335 -15.10 7.07 -19.05
CA ALA A 335 -15.30 8.21 -19.94
C ALA A 335 -15.53 9.51 -19.14
N VAL A 336 -16.41 9.48 -18.14
CA VAL A 336 -16.72 10.64 -17.29
C VAL A 336 -15.50 11.11 -16.52
N PHE A 337 -14.78 10.21 -15.83
CA PHE A 337 -13.61 10.57 -15.04
C PHE A 337 -12.44 11.03 -15.92
N THR A 338 -12.27 10.45 -17.11
CA THR A 338 -11.27 10.94 -18.08
C THR A 338 -11.60 12.36 -18.55
N ALA A 339 -12.86 12.66 -18.85
CA ALA A 339 -13.29 14.00 -19.25
C ALA A 339 -13.07 15.02 -18.11
N LEU A 340 -13.41 14.66 -16.87
CA LEU A 340 -13.19 15.51 -15.70
C LEU A 340 -11.70 15.76 -15.44
N LEU A 341 -10.85 14.73 -15.57
CA LEU A 341 -9.40 14.87 -15.42
C LEU A 341 -8.81 15.81 -16.48
N ILE A 342 -9.22 15.68 -17.75
CA ILE A 342 -8.78 16.57 -18.82
C ILE A 342 -9.21 18.02 -18.54
N ALA A 343 -10.45 18.22 -18.09
CA ALA A 343 -10.96 19.54 -17.74
C ALA A 343 -10.18 20.16 -16.58
N GLU A 344 -9.93 19.39 -15.51
CA GLU A 344 -9.19 19.81 -14.31
C GLU A 344 -7.76 20.21 -14.65
N ILE A 345 -7.01 19.36 -15.35
CA ILE A 345 -5.64 19.66 -15.78
C ILE A 345 -5.62 20.90 -16.68
N LYS A 346 -6.57 21.04 -17.61
CA LYS A 346 -6.65 22.21 -18.49
C LYS A 346 -6.91 23.49 -17.71
N ILE A 347 -7.83 23.47 -16.75
CA ILE A 347 -8.13 24.61 -15.88
C ILE A 347 -6.88 24.95 -15.06
N MET A 348 -6.28 23.97 -14.40
CA MET A 348 -5.09 24.14 -13.57
C MET A 348 -3.93 24.76 -14.36
N LEU A 349 -3.57 24.20 -15.51
CA LEU A 349 -2.51 24.73 -16.38
C LEU A 349 -2.85 26.13 -16.90
N THR A 350 -4.14 26.42 -17.16
CA THR A 350 -4.58 27.76 -17.55
C THR A 350 -4.38 28.76 -16.43
N GLN A 351 -4.73 28.42 -15.20
CA GLN A 351 -4.52 29.31 -14.03
C GLN A 351 -3.03 29.53 -13.75
N ILE A 352 -2.22 28.46 -13.81
CA ILE A 352 -0.76 28.55 -13.69
C ILE A 352 -0.19 29.51 -14.75
N LYS A 353 -0.66 29.44 -16.00
CA LYS A 353 -0.23 30.33 -17.08
C LYS A 353 -0.69 31.77 -16.88
N LYS A 354 -1.87 32.02 -16.31
CA LYS A 354 -2.44 33.35 -16.09
C LYS A 354 -1.81 34.14 -14.95
N ALA A 355 -1.17 33.48 -13.98
CA ALA A 355 -0.57 34.14 -12.81
C ALA A 355 0.39 35.28 -13.21
N LYS A 356 -0.06 36.54 -13.14
CA LYS A 356 0.72 37.71 -13.56
C LYS A 356 1.97 37.88 -12.70
N ILE A 357 2.95 38.63 -13.23
CA ILE A 357 4.08 39.13 -12.44
C ILE A 357 3.49 40.09 -11.41
N SER A 358 3.47 39.72 -10.13
CA SER A 358 3.25 40.72 -9.08
C SER A 358 4.54 41.50 -8.93
N ASP A 359 4.63 42.63 -9.63
CA ASP A 359 5.69 43.62 -9.40
C ASP A 359 5.50 44.21 -7.99
N THR A 360 6.05 43.55 -6.98
CA THR A 360 6.39 44.26 -5.74
C THR A 360 7.67 45.05 -6.01
N ASN A 361 7.52 46.12 -6.80
CA ASN A 361 8.31 47.32 -6.60
C ASN A 361 7.82 47.95 -5.29
N GLU A 362 8.33 47.46 -4.17
CA GLU A 362 8.41 48.32 -3.00
C GLU A 362 9.40 49.43 -3.36
N ASN A 363 8.84 50.64 -3.49
CA ASN A 363 9.55 51.91 -3.52
C ASN A 363 10.77 51.90 -2.59
N ARG A 364 11.96 51.67 -3.17
CA ARG A 364 13.21 52.23 -2.68
C ARG A 364 13.66 53.28 -3.69
N GLY A 365 12.96 54.41 -3.66
CA GLY A 365 13.31 55.61 -4.39
C GLY A 365 12.72 56.80 -3.65
N GLY A 366 13.57 57.58 -2.98
CA GLY A 366 13.16 58.79 -2.29
C GLY A 366 14.19 59.26 -1.28
N THR A 367 15.33 59.74 -1.76
CA THR A 367 16.15 60.72 -1.05
C THR A 367 15.27 61.89 -0.58
N LYS A 368 15.28 62.16 0.72
CA LYS A 368 15.51 63.49 1.30
C LYS A 368 16.11 63.31 2.70
#